data_AF-A0A3B8QY70-F1
#
_entry.id   AF-A0A3B8QY70-F1
#
_cell.length_a   1.000
_cell.length_b   1.000
_cell.length_c   1.000
_cell.angle_alpha   90.00
_cell.angle_beta   90.00
_cell.angle_gamma   90.00
#
_symmetry.space_group_name_H-M   'P 1'
#
loop_
_entity.id
_entity.type
_entity.pdbx_description
1 polymer ?
#
loop_
_entity_poly.entity_id
_entity_poly.type
_entity_poly.pdbx_seq_one_letter_code
_entity_poly.pdbx_strand_id
1 'polypeptide(L)'
;FKNGQELALVELPIAGLMSDQPAADVAADASKMIEAMVACGCTLNNAYMQHSLLALVVIPELRISDLGLVDVTKFELSNVLED
;
A
#
# COMPACT_ATOMS: atom_id res chain seq x y z
N PHE A 1 -10.30 -0.60 -6.33
CA PHE A 1 -11.42 -0.95 -7.23
C PHE A 1 -12.19 -2.13 -6.68
N LYS A 2 -13.52 -2.16 -6.83
CA LYS A 2 -14.36 -3.32 -6.55
C LYS A 2 -15.28 -3.52 -7.74
N ASN A 3 -15.30 -4.74 -8.31
CA ASN A 3 -16.09 -5.06 -9.50
C ASN A 3 -15.89 -4.09 -10.68
N GLY A 4 -14.63 -3.65 -10.89
CA GLY A 4 -14.28 -2.72 -11.97
C GLY A 4 -14.57 -1.23 -11.68
N GLN A 5 -15.13 -0.90 -10.51
CA GLN A 5 -15.41 0.50 -10.12
C GLN A 5 -14.35 1.03 -9.15
N GLU A 6 -13.88 2.26 -9.36
CA GLU A 6 -13.05 2.98 -8.40
C GLU A 6 -13.90 3.41 -7.20
N LEU A 7 -13.43 3.12 -5.99
CA LEU A 7 -14.17 3.43 -4.75
C LEU A 7 -13.59 4.65 -4.03
N ALA A 8 -12.28 4.87 -4.13
CA ALA A 8 -11.56 5.96 -3.50
C ALA A 8 -10.22 6.16 -4.22
N LEU A 9 -9.72 7.40 -4.17
CA LEU A 9 -8.45 7.84 -4.71
C LEU A 9 -7.89 8.93 -3.79
N VAL A 10 -6.57 8.92 -3.57
CA VAL A 10 -5.84 10.00 -2.89
C VAL A 10 -4.83 10.55 -3.90
N GLU A 11 -5.03 11.77 -4.36
CA GLU A 11 -4.15 12.39 -5.36
C GLU A 11 -2.88 12.95 -4.70
N LEU A 12 -1.72 12.42 -5.12
CA LEU A 12 -0.39 12.83 -4.65
C LEU A 12 0.48 13.31 -5.84
N PRO A 13 0.14 14.46 -6.47
CA PRO A 13 0.79 14.93 -7.69
C PRO A 13 2.30 15.23 -7.53
N ILE A 14 2.78 15.48 -6.31
CA ILE A 14 4.18 15.81 -6.06
C ILE A 14 4.93 14.51 -5.76
N ALA A 15 5.61 13.98 -6.78
CA ALA A 15 6.44 12.77 -6.72
C ALA A 15 5.72 11.51 -6.24
N GLY A 16 4.38 11.48 -6.22
CA GLY A 16 3.61 10.37 -5.63
C GLY A 16 3.63 10.35 -4.10
N LEU A 17 4.15 11.41 -3.46
CA LEU A 17 4.37 11.46 -2.01
C LEU A 17 3.54 12.54 -1.31
N MET A 18 3.30 13.66 -1.99
CA MET A 18 2.62 14.82 -1.38
C MET A 18 1.52 15.36 -2.29
N SER A 19 0.53 15.96 -1.65
CA SER A 19 -0.52 16.74 -2.29
C SER A 19 -0.28 18.23 -2.05
N ASP A 20 -0.75 19.07 -2.97
CA ASP A 20 -0.81 20.52 -2.85
C ASP A 20 -2.13 21.01 -2.22
N GLN A 21 -3.05 20.09 -1.90
CA GLN A 21 -4.32 20.40 -1.25
C GLN A 21 -4.17 20.61 0.27
N PRO A 22 -5.13 21.30 0.92
CA PRO A 22 -5.18 21.40 2.37
C PRO A 22 -5.17 20.03 3.06
N ALA A 23 -4.45 19.94 4.19
CA ALA A 23 -4.28 18.67 4.91
C ALA A 23 -5.59 18.00 5.34
N ALA A 24 -6.63 18.80 5.64
CA ALA A 24 -7.95 18.28 5.99
C ALA A 24 -8.63 17.54 4.83
N ASP A 25 -8.45 18.03 3.60
CA ASP A 25 -9.05 17.42 2.41
C ASP A 25 -8.32 16.10 2.08
N VAL A 26 -6.99 16.11 2.12
CA VAL A 26 -6.16 14.90 1.95
C VAL A 26 -6.48 13.85 3.03
N ALA A 27 -6.70 14.27 4.27
CA ALA A 27 -7.08 13.36 5.36
C ALA A 27 -8.48 12.75 5.14
N ALA A 28 -9.42 13.51 4.59
CA ALA A 28 -10.74 13.01 4.23
C ALA A 28 -10.65 11.96 3.11
N ASP A 29 -9.82 12.20 2.09
CA ASP A 29 -9.61 11.24 1.01
C ASP A 29 -8.87 9.97 1.47
N ALA A 30 -7.87 10.11 2.34
CA ALA A 30 -7.21 8.97 2.96
C ALA A 30 -8.17 8.14 3.83
N SER A 31 -9.14 8.79 4.49
CA SER A 31 -10.19 8.10 5.26
C SER A 31 -11.11 7.28 4.35
N LYS A 32 -11.54 7.85 3.21
CA LYS A 32 -12.31 7.12 2.19
C LYS A 32 -11.54 5.92 1.64
N MET A 33 -10.21 6.02 1.52
CA MET A 33 -9.38 4.90 1.07
C MET A 33 -9.42 3.72 2.06
N ILE A 34 -9.41 3.98 3.37
CA ILE A 34 -9.56 2.95 4.39
C ILE A 34 -10.95 2.30 4.30
N GLU A 35 -12.01 3.09 4.18
CA GLU A 35 -13.39 2.59 4.00
C GLU A 35 -13.54 1.73 2.74
N ALA A 36 -12.91 2.14 1.63
CA ALA A 36 -12.89 1.38 0.39
C ALA A 36 -12.20 0.02 0.55
N MET A 37 -11.08 -0.04 1.30
CA MET A 37 -10.41 -1.31 1.60
C MET A 37 -11.31 -2.24 2.42
N VAL A 38 -12.03 -1.72 3.42
CA VAL A 38 -13.03 -2.49 4.19
C VAL A 38 -14.18 -2.95 3.30
N ALA A 39 -14.68 -2.09 2.41
CA ALA A 39 -15.73 -2.44 1.46
C ALA A 39 -15.29 -3.55 0.47
N CYS A 40 -13.99 -3.66 0.18
CA CYS A 40 -13.39 -4.75 -0.58
C CYS A 40 -13.21 -6.05 0.23
N GLY A 41 -13.58 -6.06 1.52
CA GLY A 41 -13.47 -7.21 2.41
C GLY A 41 -12.13 -7.31 3.16
N CYS A 42 -11.31 -6.26 3.16
CA CYS A 42 -10.07 -6.26 3.94
C CYS A 42 -10.37 -6.12 5.43
N THR A 43 -9.88 -7.09 6.22
CA THR A 43 -10.04 -7.12 7.69
C THR A 43 -8.75 -6.77 8.44
N LEU A 44 -7.70 -6.38 7.72
CA LEU A 44 -6.42 -6.02 8.33
C LEU A 44 -6.54 -4.69 9.08
N ASN A 45 -5.90 -4.63 10.24
CA ASN A 45 -5.82 -3.39 11.01
C ASN A 45 -5.01 -2.36 10.21
N ASN A 46 -5.67 -1.25 9.86
CA ASN A 46 -5.08 -0.16 9.08
C ASN A 46 -4.36 -0.65 7.82
N ALA A 47 -5.09 -1.41 7.00
CA ALA A 47 -4.60 -2.00 5.76
C ALA A 47 -3.89 -0.98 4.85
N TYR A 48 -4.35 0.28 4.84
CA TYR A 48 -3.73 1.36 4.08
C TYR A 48 -2.28 1.62 4.51
N MET A 49 -2.04 1.80 5.82
CA MET A 49 -0.70 2.02 6.36
C MET A 49 0.21 0.80 6.18
N GLN A 50 -0.33 -0.41 6.29
CA GLN A 50 0.47 -1.61 6.06
C GLN A 50 0.89 -1.72 4.59
N HIS A 51 -0.03 -1.42 3.67
CA HIS A 51 0.23 -1.48 2.24
C HIS A 51 1.31 -0.49 1.80
N SER A 52 1.32 0.72 2.35
CA SER A 52 2.34 1.73 2.03
C SER A 52 3.75 1.35 2.50
N LEU A 53 3.87 0.41 3.45
CA LEU A 53 5.14 -0.05 4.02
C LEU A 53 5.66 -1.36 3.40
N LEU A 54 4.91 -2.00 2.49
CA LEU A 54 5.33 -3.27 1.86
C LEU A 54 6.67 -3.15 1.11
N ALA A 55 6.96 -1.97 0.58
CA ALA A 55 8.17 -1.66 -0.18
C ALA A 55 9.41 -1.34 0.70
N LEU A 56 9.27 -1.35 2.03
CA LEU A 56 10.34 -0.97 2.94
C LEU A 56 11.26 -2.16 3.25
N VAL A 57 12.18 -2.46 2.34
CA VAL A 57 13.13 -3.60 2.36
C VAL A 57 14.23 -3.53 3.44
N VAL A 58 14.00 -2.79 4.51
CA VAL A 58 14.91 -2.66 5.67
C VAL A 58 14.29 -3.16 6.97
N ILE A 59 12.99 -3.45 6.98
CA ILE A 59 12.33 -4.11 8.10
C ILE A 59 12.53 -5.63 7.94
N PRO A 60 12.82 -6.37 9.02
CA PRO A 60 12.96 -7.83 8.96
C PRO A 60 11.77 -8.53 8.29
N GLU A 61 11.97 -9.78 7.88
CA GLU A 61 11.02 -10.66 7.18
C GLU A 61 10.94 -10.44 5.65
N LEU A 62 9.90 -11.01 5.03
CA LEU A 62 9.65 -10.92 3.59
C LEU A 62 9.08 -9.55 3.21
N ARG A 63 9.64 -8.94 2.15
CA ARG A 63 9.23 -7.64 1.60
C ARG A 63 9.13 -7.70 0.08
N ILE A 64 8.42 -6.75 -0.51
CA ILE A 64 8.28 -6.63 -1.97
C ILE A 64 9.12 -5.45 -2.42
N SER A 65 9.93 -5.63 -3.45
CA SER A 65 10.62 -4.53 -4.14
C SER A 65 10.23 -4.49 -5.61
N ASP A 66 10.77 -3.51 -6.33
CA ASP A 66 10.74 -3.44 -7.79
C ASP A 66 11.46 -4.61 -8.48
N LEU A 67 12.31 -5.35 -7.76
CA LEU A 67 13.02 -6.53 -8.26
C LEU A 67 12.31 -7.86 -7.92
N GLY A 68 11.25 -7.84 -7.10
CA GLY A 68 10.48 -9.02 -6.73
C GLY A 68 10.32 -9.20 -5.21
N LEU A 69 10.10 -10.45 -4.77
CA LEU A 69 10.02 -10.79 -3.35
C LEU A 69 11.44 -10.87 -2.76
N VAL A 70 11.69 -10.17 -1.66
CA VAL A 70 12.99 -10.10 -0.98
C VAL A 70 12.89 -10.79 0.37
N ASP A 71 13.77 -11.76 0.61
CA ASP A 71 14.04 -12.28 1.96
C ASP A 71 15.08 -11.38 2.62
N VAL A 72 14.61 -10.44 3.46
CA VAL A 72 15.47 -9.45 4.12
C VAL A 72 16.42 -10.11 5.14
N THR A 73 16.10 -11.32 5.61
CA THR A 73 16.97 -12.04 6.56
C THR A 73 18.21 -12.62 5.89
N LYS A 74 18.11 -12.96 4.60
CA LYS A 74 19.19 -13.53 3.79
C LYS A 74 19.79 -12.55 2.78
N PHE A 75 19.14 -11.39 2.58
CA PHE A 75 19.49 -10.41 1.55
C PHE A 75 19.49 -10.98 0.13
N GLU A 76 18.48 -11.80 -0.18
CA GLU A 76 18.31 -12.43 -1.49
C GLU A 76 16.89 -12.27 -2.04
N LEU A 77 16.75 -12.40 -3.36
CA LEU A 77 15.45 -12.52 -4.00
C LEU A 77 14.90 -13.95 -3.79
N SER A 78 13.62 -14.03 -3.44
CA SER A 78 12.90 -15.29 -3.24
C SER A 78 11.88 -15.53 -4.35
N ASN A 79 11.62 -16.79 -4.67
CA ASN A 79 10.55 -17.16 -5.60
C ASN A 79 9.18 -16.98 -4.94
N VAL A 80 8.21 -16.49 -5.72
CA VAL A 80 6.83 -16.29 -5.25
C VAL A 80 6.01 -17.58 -5.31
N LEU A 81 6.38 -18.51 -6.19
CA LEU A 81 5.72 -19.79 -6.39
C LEU A 81 6.72 -20.92 -6.07
N GLU A 82 6.20 -21.96 -5.44
CA GLU A 82 6.88 -23.26 -5.37
C GLU A 82 6.46 -24.10 -6.60
N ASP A 83 7.32 -25.03 -7.03
CA ASP A 83 7.07 -25.96 -8.14
C ASP A 83 6.00 -27.01 -7.80
#